data_AF-G3BAN2-F1
#
_entry.id   AF-G3BAN2-F1
#
_cell.length_a   1.000
_cell.length_b   1.000
_cell.length_c   1.000
_cell.angle_alpha   90.00
_cell.angle_beta   90.00
_cell.angle_gamma   90.00
#
_symmetry.space_group_name_H-M   'P 1'
#
loop_
_entity.id
_entity.type
_entity.pdbx_description
1 polymer ?
#
loop_
_entity_poly.entity_id
_entity_poly.type
_entity_poly.pdbx_seq_one_letter_code
_entity_poly.pdbx_strand_id
1 'polypeptide(L)'
;MNSKFLQLSVLLFSLFGTSVSFQWYLQEHPILVVNALRYDKSIIFQRLQNSFEKMYHLPDYAHAKLYIGDKDTEKKCITGTEITFFVKGFEIVQKEYEASECRINLNPEYQVILSPTAGFSSFIHQYNDPLTKSVEMNLMKKFSGSKIPKIGEIKFYNFHALNSELECLVEYQEISQVKMKEWNLQVHVQEVIEVPESCGFQRFDKSFDGTFVEALEVNIPINGTFYCRNGRSSTCKKSTAEFSTPRYKLFRDQ
;
A
#
# COMPACT_ATOMS: atom_id res chain seq x y z
N MET A 1 -0.56 -45.50 11.70
CA MET A 1 -2.03 -45.38 11.55
C MET A 1 -2.39 -43.97 12.05
N ASN A 2 -2.89 -43.01 11.30
CA ASN A 2 -3.58 -42.99 10.01
C ASN A 2 -3.13 -41.78 9.18
N SER A 3 -2.88 -42.05 7.90
CA SER A 3 -2.75 -41.07 6.81
C SER A 3 -4.11 -40.40 6.58
N LYS A 4 -4.12 -39.07 6.40
CA LYS A 4 -5.21 -38.38 5.70
C LYS A 4 -4.61 -37.55 4.57
N PHE A 5 -4.74 -38.11 3.38
CA PHE A 5 -4.55 -37.50 2.08
C PHE A 5 -5.31 -36.17 1.97
N LEU A 6 -4.61 -35.10 1.57
CA LEU A 6 -5.24 -33.90 1.02
C LEU A 6 -5.44 -34.16 -0.49
N GLN A 7 -6.68 -34.33 -0.93
CA GLN A 7 -7.02 -34.46 -2.34
C GLN A 7 -6.88 -33.11 -3.05
N LEU A 8 -6.06 -33.07 -4.10
CA LEU A 8 -5.97 -31.99 -5.06
C LEU A 8 -7.04 -32.22 -6.15
N SER A 9 -8.04 -31.35 -6.23
CA SER A 9 -8.96 -31.29 -7.37
C SER A 9 -8.60 -30.07 -8.22
N VAL A 10 -8.00 -30.33 -9.38
CA VAL A 10 -7.78 -29.33 -10.45
C VAL A 10 -8.98 -29.37 -11.37
N LEU A 11 -9.81 -28.33 -11.35
CA LEU A 11 -10.83 -28.09 -12.37
C LEU A 11 -10.27 -27.08 -13.38
N LEU A 12 -9.99 -27.58 -14.59
CA LEU A 12 -9.79 -26.76 -15.79
C LEU A 12 -11.15 -26.21 -16.23
N PHE A 13 -11.31 -24.88 -16.27
CA PHE A 13 -12.34 -24.24 -17.10
C PHE A 13 -11.83 -22.93 -17.74
N SER A 14 -11.95 -22.95 -19.08
CA SER A 14 -12.01 -21.90 -20.09
C SER A 14 -11.88 -20.40 -19.76
N LEU A 15 -10.95 -19.78 -20.47
CA LEU A 15 -11.03 -18.48 -21.19
C LEU A 15 -12.26 -17.61 -20.92
N PHE A 16 -12.22 -16.77 -19.88
CA PHE A 16 -12.68 -15.38 -19.86
C PHE A 16 -11.94 -14.72 -18.68
N GLY A 17 -11.53 -13.46 -18.80
CA GLY A 17 -10.65 -12.78 -17.84
C GLY A 17 -11.13 -12.84 -16.40
N THR A 18 -10.66 -13.83 -15.66
CA THR A 18 -10.83 -13.94 -14.21
C THR A 18 -9.57 -13.39 -13.56
N SER A 19 -9.69 -12.32 -12.77
CA SER A 19 -8.72 -12.06 -11.72
C SER A 19 -8.60 -13.33 -10.90
N VAL A 20 -7.43 -13.97 -10.93
CA VAL A 20 -7.16 -15.11 -10.07
C VAL A 20 -6.93 -14.55 -8.67
N SER A 21 -8.02 -14.24 -7.96
CA SER A 21 -7.97 -13.93 -6.53
C SER A 21 -7.76 -15.25 -5.78
N PHE A 22 -6.49 -15.55 -5.49
CA PHE A 22 -6.17 -16.50 -4.43
C PHE A 22 -6.51 -15.85 -3.09
N GLN A 23 -7.78 -15.93 -2.72
CA GLN A 23 -8.26 -15.42 -1.44
C GLN A 23 -7.97 -16.48 -0.37
N TRP A 24 -6.84 -16.34 0.32
CA TRP A 24 -6.58 -17.11 1.52
C TRP A 24 -7.42 -16.48 2.64
N TYR A 25 -8.45 -17.19 3.08
CA TYR A 25 -9.31 -16.78 4.20
C TYR A 25 -8.45 -16.37 5.41
N LEU A 26 -8.82 -15.24 6.04
CA LEU A 26 -8.32 -14.78 7.33
C LEU A 26 -8.21 -15.99 8.28
N GLN A 27 -6.99 -16.46 8.57
CA GLN A 27 -6.82 -17.49 9.58
C GLN A 27 -7.04 -16.86 10.95
N GLU A 28 -7.83 -17.51 11.81
CA GLU A 28 -8.01 -17.10 13.21
C GLU A 28 -6.67 -16.98 13.96
N HIS A 29 -5.66 -17.72 13.49
CA HIS A 29 -4.31 -17.74 14.04
C HIS A 29 -3.34 -16.99 13.12
N PRO A 30 -2.41 -16.20 13.68
CA PRO A 30 -1.44 -15.48 12.86
C PRO A 30 -0.52 -16.44 12.10
N ILE A 31 -0.31 -16.16 10.82
CA ILE A 31 0.55 -16.93 9.92
C ILE A 31 2.02 -16.78 10.33
N LEU A 32 2.40 -15.59 10.80
CA LEU A 32 3.77 -15.26 11.17
C LEU A 32 3.82 -14.06 12.11
N VAL A 33 4.72 -14.08 13.09
CA VAL A 33 5.18 -12.87 13.79
C VAL A 33 6.28 -12.21 12.98
N VAL A 34 6.07 -10.96 12.58
CA VAL A 34 7.01 -10.21 11.75
C VAL A 34 8.06 -9.51 12.61
N ASN A 35 7.63 -8.90 13.71
CA ASN A 35 8.49 -8.11 14.56
C ASN A 35 7.89 -7.87 15.95
N ALA A 36 8.75 -7.77 16.95
CA ALA A 36 8.49 -7.24 18.29
C ALA A 36 9.69 -6.36 18.65
N LEU A 37 9.54 -5.03 18.60
CA LEU A 37 10.65 -4.11 18.89
C LEU A 37 10.25 -3.08 19.92
N ARG A 38 11.25 -2.70 20.73
CA ARG A 38 11.26 -1.43 21.43
C ARG A 38 11.80 -0.37 20.48
N TYR A 39 10.91 0.42 19.90
CA TYR A 39 11.25 1.48 18.95
C TYR A 39 11.77 2.74 19.66
N ASP A 40 12.28 3.69 18.87
CA ASP A 40 12.63 5.02 19.38
C ASP A 40 11.43 5.65 20.10
N LYS A 41 11.71 6.43 21.16
CA LYS A 41 10.72 7.17 21.96
C LYS A 41 9.73 7.93 21.07
N SER A 42 10.20 8.61 20.03
CA SER A 42 9.37 9.40 19.11
C SER A 42 8.34 8.54 18.37
N ILE A 43 8.73 7.37 17.90
CA ILE A 43 7.86 6.42 17.18
C ILE A 43 6.83 5.82 18.14
N ILE A 44 7.26 5.36 19.32
CA ILE A 44 6.35 4.80 20.33
C ILE A 44 5.31 5.85 20.73
N PHE A 45 5.75 7.08 21.01
CA PHE A 45 4.84 8.16 21.39
C PHE A 45 3.84 8.48 20.27
N GLN A 46 4.29 8.55 19.02
CA GLN A 46 3.40 8.77 17.87
C GLN A 46 2.36 7.65 17.73
N ARG A 47 2.76 6.38 17.94
CA ARG A 47 1.84 5.24 17.88
C ARG A 47 0.81 5.28 19.00
N LEU A 48 1.26 5.51 20.23
CA LEU A 48 0.37 5.68 21.39
C LEU A 48 -0.60 6.84 21.18
N GLN A 49 -0.13 7.98 20.65
CA GLN A 49 -0.99 9.11 20.31
C GLN A 49 -2.06 8.72 19.27
N ASN A 50 -1.68 8.04 18.19
CA ASN A 50 -2.61 7.60 17.16
C ASN A 50 -3.63 6.58 17.70
N SER A 51 -3.18 5.62 18.53
CA SER A 51 -4.05 4.66 19.19
C SER A 51 -5.05 5.36 20.12
N PHE A 52 -4.57 6.32 20.90
CA PHE A 52 -5.42 7.13 21.78
C PHE A 52 -6.50 7.87 21.00
N GLU A 53 -6.12 8.56 19.91
CA GLU A 53 -7.08 9.27 19.06
C GLU A 53 -8.14 8.35 18.43
N LYS A 54 -7.73 7.16 17.97
CA LYS A 54 -8.64 6.17 17.38
C LYS A 54 -9.59 5.56 18.40
N MET A 55 -9.11 5.25 19.60
CA MET A 55 -9.93 4.64 20.65
C MET A 55 -11.02 5.57 21.17
N TYR A 56 -10.69 6.86 21.34
CA TYR A 56 -11.56 7.79 22.05
C TYR A 56 -12.33 8.74 21.13
N HIS A 57 -12.33 8.50 19.80
CA HIS A 57 -13.14 9.16 18.77
C HIS A 57 -13.53 10.60 19.11
N LEU A 58 -12.53 11.48 19.12
CA LEU A 58 -12.78 12.89 19.36
C LEU A 58 -13.29 13.53 18.07
N PRO A 59 -14.11 14.59 18.16
CA PRO A 59 -14.57 15.32 16.97
C PRO A 59 -13.36 15.71 16.10
N ASP A 60 -13.50 15.67 14.76
CA ASP A 60 -12.42 15.88 13.77
C ASP A 60 -11.59 17.18 13.92
N TYR A 61 -12.00 18.10 14.80
CA TYR A 61 -11.34 19.38 15.11
C TYR A 61 -10.65 19.39 16.48
N ALA A 62 -10.70 18.28 17.24
CA ALA A 62 -10.16 18.16 18.59
C ALA A 62 -9.13 17.03 18.65
N HIS A 63 -7.86 17.36 18.40
CA HIS A 63 -6.76 16.47 18.76
C HIS A 63 -6.69 16.37 20.29
N ALA A 64 -7.09 15.26 20.93
CA ALA A 64 -6.70 15.07 22.32
C ALA A 64 -5.27 14.56 22.35
N LYS A 65 -4.42 15.42 22.85
CA LYS A 65 -3.06 15.05 23.18
C LYS A 65 -3.08 14.01 24.29
N LEU A 66 -2.43 12.88 24.06
CA LEU A 66 -2.12 11.91 25.08
C LEU A 66 -1.27 12.62 26.15
N TYR A 67 -1.87 12.80 27.34
CA TYR A 67 -1.16 13.35 28.47
C TYR A 67 -0.57 12.22 29.32
N ILE A 68 0.69 11.92 29.07
CA ILE A 68 1.50 11.10 29.96
C ILE A 68 2.07 12.03 31.03
N GLY A 69 1.99 11.62 32.30
CA GLY A 69 2.22 12.49 33.47
C GLY A 69 3.62 13.11 33.58
N ASP A 70 4.35 12.78 34.65
CA ASP A 70 5.73 13.27 34.80
C ASP A 70 6.72 12.53 33.89
N LYS A 71 7.97 12.99 33.84
CA LYS A 71 9.03 12.39 33.00
C LYS A 71 9.29 10.93 33.32
N ASP A 72 9.17 10.54 34.59
CA ASP A 72 9.41 9.16 35.03
C ASP A 72 8.26 8.24 34.58
N THR A 73 7.03 8.73 34.63
CA THR A 73 5.84 8.06 34.10
C THR A 73 5.91 7.95 32.58
N GLU A 74 6.33 9.02 31.90
CA GLU A 74 6.55 9.02 30.45
C GLU A 74 7.59 7.97 30.05
N LYS A 75 8.72 7.92 30.76
CA LYS A 75 9.75 6.91 30.54
C LYS A 75 9.21 5.50 30.74
N LYS A 76 8.49 5.25 31.84
CA LYS A 76 7.88 3.93 32.13
C LYS A 76 6.90 3.50 31.04
N CYS A 77 6.03 4.43 30.60
CA CYS A 77 5.09 4.20 29.51
C CYS A 77 5.82 3.79 28.23
N ILE A 78 6.79 4.58 27.79
CA ILE A 78 7.52 4.31 26.54
C ILE A 78 8.30 3.00 26.63
N THR A 79 9.03 2.74 27.73
CA THR A 79 9.85 1.53 27.87
C THR A 79 9.05 0.26 28.07
N GLY A 80 7.83 0.38 28.60
CA GLY A 80 6.93 -0.74 28.80
C GLY A 80 6.01 -0.99 27.60
N THR A 81 5.94 -0.07 26.65
CA THR A 81 5.12 -0.27 25.45
C THR A 81 5.81 -1.24 24.50
N GLU A 82 5.08 -2.28 24.10
CA GLU A 82 5.53 -3.27 23.12
C GLU A 82 4.61 -3.24 21.90
N ILE A 83 5.20 -3.23 20.72
CA ILE A 83 4.47 -3.24 19.45
C ILE A 83 4.84 -4.51 18.70
N THR A 84 3.84 -5.35 18.46
CA THR A 84 3.99 -6.63 17.76
C THR A 84 3.15 -6.66 16.49
N PHE A 85 3.76 -7.14 15.40
CA PHE A 85 3.09 -7.27 14.10
C PHE A 85 2.87 -8.74 13.74
N PHE A 86 1.63 -9.07 13.41
CA PHE A 86 1.21 -10.41 13.02
C PHE A 86 0.65 -10.43 11.60
N VAL A 87 1.17 -11.30 10.73
CA VAL A 87 0.57 -11.53 9.41
C VAL A 87 -0.69 -12.38 9.59
N LYS A 88 -1.84 -11.88 9.12
CA LYS A 88 -3.12 -12.61 9.12
C LYS A 88 -3.46 -13.21 7.77
N GLY A 89 -2.92 -12.63 6.70
CA GLY A 89 -3.15 -13.07 5.33
C GLY A 89 -2.34 -12.26 4.34
N PHE A 90 -2.39 -12.66 3.09
CA PHE A 90 -1.87 -11.87 1.98
C PHE A 90 -2.57 -12.28 0.69
N GLU A 91 -2.54 -11.40 -0.28
CA GLU A 91 -3.10 -11.62 -1.62
C GLU A 91 -2.32 -10.83 -2.67
N ILE A 92 -2.39 -11.28 -3.92
CA ILE A 92 -1.81 -10.57 -5.05
C ILE A 92 -2.92 -9.70 -5.65
N VAL A 93 -2.70 -8.38 -5.61
CA VAL A 93 -3.64 -7.40 -6.14
C VAL A 93 -3.01 -6.58 -7.23
N GLN A 94 -3.84 -6.03 -8.10
CA GLN A 94 -3.42 -5.10 -9.14
C GLN A 94 -3.90 -3.70 -8.78
N LYS A 95 -2.99 -2.74 -8.68
CA LYS A 95 -3.28 -1.33 -8.45
C LYS A 95 -3.05 -0.52 -9.72
N GLU A 96 -3.78 0.57 -9.85
CA GLU A 96 -3.59 1.53 -10.93
C GLU A 96 -3.29 2.91 -10.37
N TYR A 97 -2.32 3.59 -10.98
CA TYR A 97 -1.92 4.94 -10.61
C TYR A 97 -1.91 5.85 -11.82
N GLU A 98 -2.22 7.12 -11.59
CA GLU A 98 -2.21 8.16 -12.62
C GLU A 98 -0.77 8.64 -12.81
N ALA A 99 -0.14 8.20 -13.90
CA ALA A 99 1.29 8.34 -14.14
C ALA A 99 1.67 9.52 -15.04
N SER A 100 0.70 10.35 -15.44
CA SER A 100 0.92 11.63 -16.10
C SER A 100 -0.25 12.57 -15.83
N GLU A 101 -0.09 13.83 -16.25
CA GLU A 101 -1.22 14.73 -16.42
C GLU A 101 -2.19 14.17 -17.49
N CYS A 102 -3.46 14.53 -17.35
CA CYS A 102 -4.51 14.29 -18.34
C CYS A 102 -4.45 15.35 -19.44
N ARG A 103 -4.68 14.97 -20.71
CA ARG A 103 -4.71 15.91 -21.84
C ARG A 103 -5.80 15.62 -22.83
N ILE A 104 -6.33 16.70 -23.42
CA ILE A 104 -7.18 16.65 -24.61
C ILE A 104 -6.43 17.31 -25.76
N ASN A 105 -6.40 16.67 -26.92
CA ASN A 105 -5.80 17.30 -28.09
C ASN A 105 -6.85 18.16 -28.81
N LEU A 106 -6.67 19.47 -28.78
CA LEU A 106 -7.53 20.43 -29.48
C LEU A 106 -6.94 20.87 -30.82
N ASN A 107 -5.78 20.33 -31.22
CA ASN A 107 -5.13 20.67 -32.48
C ASN A 107 -5.47 19.60 -33.55
N PRO A 108 -6.11 19.98 -34.67
CA PRO A 108 -6.46 19.04 -35.72
C PRO A 108 -5.27 18.62 -36.61
N GLU A 109 -4.14 19.32 -36.56
CA GLU A 109 -2.98 19.12 -37.44
C GLU A 109 -1.84 18.31 -36.80
N TYR A 110 -1.89 18.08 -35.49
CA TYR A 110 -0.81 17.44 -34.74
C TYR A 110 -1.37 16.44 -33.73
N GLN A 111 -0.58 15.42 -33.41
CA GLN A 111 -0.83 14.54 -32.27
C GLN A 111 -0.13 15.07 -31.02
N VAL A 112 -0.80 15.03 -29.88
CA VAL A 112 -0.15 15.33 -28.58
C VAL A 112 0.58 14.08 -28.11
N ILE A 113 1.82 14.25 -27.66
CA ILE A 113 2.59 13.19 -26.99
C ILE A 113 2.40 13.31 -25.48
N LEU A 114 1.99 12.20 -24.88
CA LEU A 114 1.95 11.98 -23.44
C LEU A 114 2.98 10.91 -23.06
N SER A 115 3.71 11.15 -21.98
CA SER A 115 4.70 10.21 -21.44
C SER A 115 4.52 10.09 -19.92
N PRO A 116 4.97 8.98 -19.30
CA PRO A 116 5.04 8.88 -17.86
C PRO A 116 5.83 10.04 -17.24
N THR A 117 5.43 10.48 -16.05
CA THR A 117 6.21 11.41 -15.24
C THR A 117 7.55 10.78 -14.86
N ALA A 118 8.64 11.51 -15.05
CA ALA A 118 9.98 11.02 -14.70
C ALA A 118 10.06 10.68 -13.20
N GLY A 119 10.62 9.50 -12.87
CA GLY A 119 10.76 9.05 -11.49
C GLY A 119 9.45 8.65 -10.79
N PHE A 120 8.36 8.45 -11.54
CA PHE A 120 7.03 8.16 -10.98
C PHE A 120 7.01 6.94 -10.03
N SER A 121 7.65 5.82 -10.41
CA SER A 121 7.69 4.62 -9.56
C SER A 121 8.35 4.89 -8.21
N SER A 122 9.46 5.64 -8.19
CA SER A 122 10.12 6.04 -6.96
C SER A 122 9.24 6.94 -6.10
N PHE A 123 8.48 7.84 -6.72
CA PHE A 123 7.60 8.77 -6.03
C PHE A 123 6.45 8.05 -5.31
N ILE A 124 5.75 7.12 -5.97
CA ILE A 124 4.59 6.46 -5.36
C ILE A 124 4.94 5.46 -4.24
N HIS A 125 6.20 5.03 -4.16
CA HIS A 125 6.69 4.12 -3.11
C HIS A 125 7.51 4.82 -2.02
N GLN A 126 7.56 6.16 -2.02
CA GLN A 126 8.13 6.91 -0.90
C GLN A 126 7.19 6.81 0.33
N TYR A 127 7.41 5.79 1.15
CA TYR A 127 6.76 5.67 2.46
C TYR A 127 7.53 6.48 3.51
N ASN A 128 6.82 7.36 4.20
CA ASN A 128 7.36 8.22 5.25
C ASN A 128 7.33 7.60 6.65
N ASP A 129 6.59 6.49 6.84
CA ASP A 129 6.53 5.82 8.14
C ASP A 129 7.65 4.77 8.29
N PRO A 130 8.64 5.00 9.17
CA PRO A 130 9.76 4.08 9.36
C PRO A 130 9.30 2.69 9.85
N LEU A 131 8.18 2.63 10.57
CA LEU A 131 7.64 1.40 11.14
C LEU A 131 7.08 0.50 10.04
N THR A 132 6.16 1.02 9.22
CA THR A 132 5.63 0.31 8.05
C THR A 132 6.75 -0.16 7.12
N LYS A 133 7.77 0.68 6.89
CA LYS A 133 8.94 0.29 6.09
C LYS A 133 9.74 -0.86 6.72
N SER A 134 9.92 -0.86 8.04
CA SER A 134 10.57 -1.96 8.75
C SER A 134 9.77 -3.27 8.64
N VAL A 135 8.44 -3.19 8.78
CA VAL A 135 7.54 -4.33 8.59
C VAL A 135 7.64 -4.86 7.16
N GLU A 136 7.58 -3.98 6.17
CA GLU A 136 7.72 -4.32 4.75
C GLU A 136 9.04 -5.05 4.45
N MET A 137 10.18 -4.50 4.89
CA MET A 137 11.49 -5.14 4.69
C MET A 137 11.58 -6.52 5.33
N ASN A 138 11.01 -6.69 6.53
CA ASN A 138 10.97 -7.98 7.21
C ASN A 138 10.07 -8.98 6.47
N LEU A 139 8.91 -8.54 5.98
CA LEU A 139 8.02 -9.35 5.16
C LEU A 139 8.72 -9.79 3.87
N MET A 140 9.34 -8.87 3.14
CA MET A 140 10.12 -9.20 1.94
C MET A 140 11.18 -10.27 2.23
N LYS A 141 12.00 -10.08 3.28
CA LYS A 141 13.02 -11.05 3.68
C LYS A 141 12.42 -12.42 3.98
N LYS A 142 11.29 -12.46 4.71
CA LYS A 142 10.58 -13.69 5.05
C LYS A 142 10.02 -14.38 3.81
N PHE A 143 9.40 -13.65 2.90
CA PHE A 143 8.78 -14.19 1.70
C PHE A 143 9.80 -14.65 0.66
N SER A 144 10.87 -13.88 0.42
CA SER A 144 11.97 -14.26 -0.47
C SER A 144 12.72 -15.51 0.01
N GLY A 145 12.77 -15.75 1.32
CA GLY A 145 13.33 -16.98 1.90
C GLY A 145 12.30 -18.09 2.16
N SER A 146 11.02 -17.89 1.82
CA SER A 146 9.95 -18.81 2.21
C SER A 146 9.92 -20.05 1.32
N LYS A 147 9.56 -21.19 1.93
CA LYS A 147 9.19 -22.41 1.19
C LYS A 147 7.76 -22.37 0.67
N ILE A 148 7.07 -21.22 0.75
CA ILE A 148 5.69 -21.11 0.30
C ILE A 148 5.72 -21.16 -1.24
N PRO A 149 5.18 -22.21 -1.86
CA PRO A 149 5.23 -22.37 -3.31
C PRO A 149 4.60 -21.14 -3.99
N LYS A 150 5.20 -20.68 -5.09
CA LYS A 150 4.85 -19.47 -5.87
C LYS A 150 5.27 -18.12 -5.25
N ILE A 151 5.47 -17.98 -3.94
CA ILE A 151 5.87 -16.70 -3.34
C ILE A 151 7.39 -16.52 -3.35
N GLY A 152 8.15 -17.57 -3.02
CA GLY A 152 9.62 -17.52 -3.04
C GLY A 152 10.21 -17.24 -4.43
N GLU A 153 9.42 -17.43 -5.49
CA GLU A 153 9.80 -17.14 -6.88
C GLU A 153 9.50 -15.69 -7.31
N ILE A 154 8.74 -14.94 -6.50
CA ILE A 154 8.37 -13.55 -6.80
C ILE A 154 9.59 -12.65 -6.62
N LYS A 155 9.96 -11.95 -7.69
CA LYS A 155 10.95 -10.88 -7.65
C LYS A 155 10.24 -9.57 -7.32
N PHE A 156 10.30 -9.17 -6.05
CA PHE A 156 9.78 -7.87 -5.59
C PHE A 156 10.59 -6.72 -6.19
N TYR A 157 9.95 -5.56 -6.35
CA TYR A 157 10.55 -4.34 -6.91
C TYR A 157 11.21 -4.55 -8.29
N ASN A 158 10.70 -5.49 -9.10
CA ASN A 158 11.22 -5.77 -10.43
C ASN A 158 10.67 -4.77 -11.45
N PHE A 159 11.22 -3.55 -11.40
CA PHE A 159 10.89 -2.44 -12.29
C PHE A 159 11.94 -2.22 -13.38
N HIS A 160 12.86 -3.15 -13.59
CA HIS A 160 13.84 -3.04 -14.68
C HIS A 160 13.19 -3.07 -16.08
N ALA A 161 12.01 -3.67 -16.19
CA ALA A 161 11.22 -3.72 -17.42
C ALA A 161 10.13 -2.64 -17.47
N LEU A 162 10.19 -1.61 -16.62
CA LEU A 162 9.27 -0.47 -16.72
C LEU A 162 9.53 0.24 -18.06
N ASN A 163 8.50 0.33 -18.90
CA ASN A 163 8.53 1.01 -20.18
C ASN A 163 8.46 2.54 -19.99
N SER A 164 9.44 3.11 -19.28
CA SER A 164 9.51 4.55 -18.97
C SER A 164 9.56 5.45 -20.21
N GLU A 165 9.93 4.90 -21.36
CA GLU A 165 9.94 5.55 -22.67
C GLU A 165 8.60 5.47 -23.41
N LEU A 166 7.53 4.99 -22.76
CA LEU A 166 6.21 4.94 -23.37
C LEU A 166 5.77 6.34 -23.83
N GLU A 167 5.42 6.44 -25.11
CA GLU A 167 4.79 7.61 -25.70
C GLU A 167 3.37 7.25 -26.15
N CYS A 168 2.38 7.94 -25.58
CA CYS A 168 1.00 7.87 -25.98
C CYS A 168 0.69 9.02 -26.94
N LEU A 169 0.25 8.69 -28.15
CA LEU A 169 -0.19 9.65 -29.15
C LEU A 169 -1.69 9.88 -28.97
N VAL A 170 -2.09 11.14 -28.84
CA VAL A 170 -3.48 11.55 -28.62
C VAL A 170 -3.98 12.28 -29.86
N GLU A 171 -5.02 11.74 -30.49
CA GLU A 171 -5.59 12.31 -31.72
C GLU A 171 -6.56 13.46 -31.42
N TYR A 172 -6.97 14.19 -32.46
CA TYR A 172 -7.84 15.35 -32.34
C TYR A 172 -9.15 15.01 -31.60
N GLN A 173 -9.50 15.85 -30.62
CA GLN A 173 -10.62 15.71 -29.69
C GLN A 173 -10.57 14.48 -28.77
N GLU A 174 -9.50 13.70 -28.78
CA GLU A 174 -9.29 12.63 -27.81
C GLU A 174 -8.75 13.17 -26.50
N ILE A 175 -9.21 12.56 -25.40
CA ILE A 175 -8.71 12.80 -24.05
C ILE A 175 -7.98 11.55 -23.58
N SER A 176 -6.76 11.71 -23.07
CA SER A 176 -5.94 10.57 -22.62
C SER A 176 -5.06 10.92 -21.43
N GLN A 177 -4.60 9.88 -20.74
CA GLN A 177 -3.67 9.94 -19.61
C GLN A 177 -2.80 8.68 -19.59
N VAL A 178 -1.53 8.80 -19.19
CA VAL A 178 -0.69 7.64 -18.94
C VAL A 178 -1.00 7.10 -17.55
N LYS A 179 -1.20 5.79 -17.46
CA LYS A 179 -1.40 5.08 -16.19
C LYS A 179 -0.31 4.07 -15.94
N MET A 180 -0.04 3.78 -14.68
CA MET A 180 0.75 2.64 -14.28
C MET A 180 -0.17 1.55 -13.74
N LYS A 181 -0.01 0.33 -14.24
CA LYS A 181 -0.62 -0.87 -13.67
C LYS A 181 0.46 -1.64 -12.92
N GLU A 182 0.21 -1.93 -11.66
CA GLU A 182 1.20 -2.52 -10.76
C GLU A 182 0.63 -3.73 -10.03
N TRP A 183 1.37 -4.83 -10.06
CA TRP A 183 1.08 -5.98 -9.21
C TRP A 183 1.74 -5.78 -7.84
N ASN A 184 0.96 -5.95 -6.79
CA ASN A 184 1.39 -5.83 -5.42
C ASN A 184 1.07 -7.12 -4.66
N LEU A 185 1.94 -7.51 -3.75
CA LEU A 185 1.59 -8.41 -2.67
C LEU A 185 1.01 -7.54 -1.53
N GLN A 186 -0.31 -7.56 -1.39
CA GLN A 186 -1.00 -6.91 -0.27
C GLN A 186 -0.98 -7.87 0.91
N VAL A 187 -0.37 -7.44 2.02
CA VAL A 187 -0.20 -8.22 3.23
C VAL A 187 -1.09 -7.63 4.32
N HIS A 188 -1.98 -8.46 4.83
CA HIS A 188 -2.90 -8.15 5.92
C HIS A 188 -2.19 -8.37 7.24
N VAL A 189 -1.89 -7.28 7.95
CA VAL A 189 -1.12 -7.29 9.19
C VAL A 189 -2.01 -6.83 10.33
N GLN A 190 -1.95 -7.50 11.47
CA GLN A 190 -2.50 -7.03 12.73
C GLN A 190 -1.36 -6.44 13.57
N GLU A 191 -1.46 -5.15 13.88
CA GLU A 191 -0.64 -4.47 14.88
C GLU A 191 -1.28 -4.65 16.24
N VAL A 192 -0.50 -5.11 17.21
CA VAL A 192 -0.90 -5.24 18.61
C VAL A 192 0.06 -4.38 19.42
N ILE A 193 -0.49 -3.42 20.15
CA ILE A 193 0.24 -2.51 21.03
C ILE A 193 -0.16 -2.83 22.46
N GLU A 194 0.79 -3.34 23.23
CA GLU A 194 0.65 -3.49 24.67
C GLU A 194 0.95 -2.14 25.31
N VAL A 195 -0.07 -1.55 25.93
CA VAL A 195 -0.07 -0.21 26.52
C VAL A 195 -0.02 -0.33 28.04
N PRO A 196 1.12 -0.01 28.68
CA PRO A 196 1.23 -0.01 30.13
C PRO A 196 0.22 0.93 30.80
N GLU A 197 -0.20 0.60 32.02
CA GLU A 197 -1.06 1.49 32.85
C GLU A 197 -0.48 2.90 33.00
N SER A 198 0.86 3.00 33.06
CA SER A 198 1.58 4.28 33.13
C SER A 198 1.32 5.23 31.95
N CYS A 199 0.82 4.74 30.82
CA CYS A 199 0.43 5.56 29.68
C CYS A 199 -0.91 6.30 29.90
N GLY A 200 -1.66 5.95 30.95
CA GLY A 200 -2.83 6.71 31.39
C GLY A 200 -4.13 6.47 30.60
N PHE A 201 -4.17 5.48 29.71
CA PHE A 201 -5.38 5.14 28.93
C PHE A 201 -6.55 4.76 29.83
N GLN A 202 -6.28 4.02 30.91
CA GLN A 202 -7.28 3.61 31.90
C GLN A 202 -7.95 4.76 32.65
N ARG A 203 -7.40 5.98 32.58
CA ARG A 203 -8.04 7.18 33.15
C ARG A 203 -9.29 7.57 32.37
N PHE A 204 -9.31 7.28 31.07
CA PHE A 204 -10.41 7.59 30.16
C PHE A 204 -11.38 6.42 30.05
N ASP A 205 -10.85 5.20 29.99
CA ASP A 205 -11.64 3.98 30.01
C ASP A 205 -11.05 2.96 30.99
N LYS A 206 -11.71 2.82 32.15
CA LYS A 206 -11.30 1.86 33.19
C LYS A 206 -11.43 0.39 32.76
N SER A 207 -12.18 0.11 31.69
CA SER A 207 -12.31 -1.23 31.12
C SER A 207 -11.24 -1.56 30.09
N PHE A 208 -10.37 -0.60 29.75
CA PHE A 208 -9.24 -0.84 28.87
C PHE A 208 -8.27 -1.86 29.49
N ASP A 209 -8.12 -2.98 28.80
CA ASP A 209 -7.33 -4.14 29.21
C ASP A 209 -5.81 -3.98 28.99
N GLY A 210 -5.39 -2.82 28.48
CA GLY A 210 -3.99 -2.54 28.18
C GLY A 210 -3.57 -2.98 26.79
N THR A 211 -4.48 -3.41 25.92
CA THR A 211 -4.13 -3.86 24.56
C THR A 211 -4.88 -3.06 23.50
N PHE A 212 -4.14 -2.43 22.59
CA PHE A 212 -4.70 -1.82 21.39
C PHE A 212 -4.41 -2.69 20.17
N VAL A 213 -5.42 -2.94 19.35
CA VAL A 213 -5.31 -3.79 18.16
C VAL A 213 -5.80 -3.03 16.94
N GLU A 214 -4.97 -3.03 15.89
CA GLU A 214 -5.31 -2.39 14.62
C GLU A 214 -5.00 -3.32 13.44
N ALA A 215 -5.88 -3.28 12.43
CA ALA A 215 -5.62 -3.92 11.14
C ALA A 215 -4.92 -2.93 10.21
N LEU A 216 -3.83 -3.38 9.59
CA LEU A 216 -2.99 -2.62 8.66
C LEU A 216 -2.83 -3.40 7.36
N GLU A 217 -2.70 -2.67 6.26
CA GLU A 217 -2.36 -3.24 4.96
C GLU A 217 -0.98 -2.75 4.51
N VAL A 218 -0.06 -3.69 4.29
CA VAL A 218 1.27 -3.39 3.74
C VAL A 218 1.31 -3.86 2.29
N ASN A 219 1.60 -2.96 1.36
CA ASN A 219 1.66 -3.27 -0.06
C ASN A 219 3.11 -3.36 -0.50
N ILE A 220 3.53 -4.55 -0.93
CA ILE A 220 4.89 -4.80 -1.42
C ILE A 220 4.84 -4.87 -2.95
N PRO A 221 5.45 -3.91 -3.66
CA PRO A 221 5.44 -3.90 -5.12
C PRO A 221 6.18 -5.10 -5.71
N ILE A 222 5.58 -5.73 -6.72
CA ILE A 222 6.18 -6.84 -7.46
C ILE A 222 6.78 -6.32 -8.75
N ASN A 223 5.94 -5.80 -9.64
CA ASN A 223 6.32 -5.22 -10.92
C ASN A 223 5.20 -4.32 -11.44
N GLY A 224 5.48 -3.56 -12.49
CA GLY A 224 4.50 -2.68 -13.11
C GLY A 224 4.79 -2.40 -14.58
N THR A 225 3.80 -1.81 -15.24
CA THR A 225 3.91 -1.37 -16.63
C THR A 225 3.08 -0.10 -16.82
N PHE A 226 3.61 0.84 -17.59
CA PHE A 226 2.86 2.00 -18.04
C PHE A 226 2.01 1.65 -19.26
N TYR A 227 0.84 2.26 -19.35
CA TYR A 227 -0.06 2.09 -20.48
C TYR A 227 -0.84 3.39 -20.76
N CYS A 228 -1.27 3.54 -22.02
CA CYS A 228 -2.11 4.65 -22.44
C CYS A 228 -3.57 4.37 -22.09
N ARG A 229 -4.20 5.27 -21.35
CA ARG A 229 -5.64 5.24 -21.14
C ARG A 229 -6.30 6.35 -21.93
N ASN A 230 -7.14 5.97 -22.88
CA ASN A 230 -8.01 6.90 -23.58
C ASN A 230 -9.34 7.05 -22.83
N GLY A 231 -9.93 8.24 -22.93
CA GLY A 231 -11.15 8.61 -22.24
C GLY A 231 -10.93 9.19 -20.84
N ARG A 232 -12.06 9.46 -20.16
CA ARG A 232 -12.05 10.08 -18.83
C ARG A 232 -11.53 9.11 -17.77
N SER A 233 -10.90 9.67 -16.74
CA SER A 233 -10.47 8.98 -15.52
C SER A 233 -10.97 9.73 -14.28
N SER A 234 -10.72 9.20 -13.09
CA SER A 234 -11.06 9.88 -11.83
C SER A 234 -10.41 11.26 -11.72
N THR A 235 -9.20 11.43 -12.27
CA THR A 235 -8.45 12.68 -12.28
C THR A 235 -8.47 13.39 -13.64
N CYS A 236 -8.91 12.71 -14.71
CA CYS A 236 -8.92 13.22 -16.07
C CYS A 236 -10.32 13.67 -16.50
N LYS A 237 -10.60 14.96 -16.23
CA LYS A 237 -11.81 15.68 -16.68
C LYS A 237 -11.44 16.73 -17.72
N LYS A 238 -12.37 17.07 -18.61
CA LYS A 238 -12.15 18.03 -19.71
C LYS A 238 -11.59 19.37 -19.22
N SER A 239 -12.13 19.93 -18.14
CA SER A 239 -11.69 21.20 -17.56
C SER A 239 -10.25 21.20 -17.03
N THR A 240 -9.69 20.03 -16.71
CA THR A 240 -8.31 19.88 -16.22
C THR A 240 -7.33 19.64 -17.38
N ALA A 241 -7.83 19.12 -18.49
CA ALA A 241 -7.04 18.65 -19.63
C ALA A 241 -6.56 19.76 -20.58
N GLU A 242 -7.10 20.98 -20.45
CA GLU A 242 -6.88 22.11 -21.37
C GLU A 242 -5.68 23.00 -21.00
N PHE A 243 -5.11 22.88 -19.80
CA PHE A 243 -4.22 23.90 -19.21
C PHE A 243 -2.70 23.61 -19.22
N SER A 244 -2.23 22.52 -19.82
CA SER A 244 -0.80 22.15 -19.84
C SER A 244 -0.13 22.41 -21.20
N THR A 245 1.15 22.80 -21.25
CA THR A 245 1.93 22.95 -22.49
C THR A 245 2.27 21.58 -23.11
N PRO A 246 1.71 21.25 -24.29
CA PRO A 246 1.88 19.93 -24.87
C PRO A 246 3.11 19.82 -25.77
N ARG A 247 3.67 18.61 -25.84
CA ARG A 247 4.61 18.23 -26.89
C ARG A 247 3.81 17.69 -28.06
N TYR A 248 4.12 18.14 -29.27
CA TYR A 248 3.41 17.74 -30.48
C TYR A 248 4.29 16.90 -31.39
N LYS A 249 3.65 16.03 -32.14
CA LYS A 249 4.23 15.32 -33.28
C LYS A 249 3.33 15.59 -34.49
N LEU A 250 3.95 15.89 -35.64
CA LEU A 250 3.22 15.89 -36.91
C LEU A 250 2.62 14.49 -37.11
N PHE A 251 1.41 14.43 -37.66
CA PHE A 251 0.93 13.17 -38.22
C PHE A 251 2.00 12.66 -39.17
N ARG A 252 2.44 11.39 -39.04
CA ARG A 252 3.38 10.83 -40.00
C ARG A 252 2.76 10.99 -41.38
N ASP A 253 3.48 11.64 -42.29
CA ASP A 253 3.14 11.69 -43.71
C ASP A 253 2.78 10.27 -44.16
N GLN A 254 1.59 10.13 -44.74
CA GLN A 254 1.14 8.90 -45.40
C GLN A 254 2.04 8.57 -46.58
#